data_AF-A0A1X7T026-F1
#
_entry.id   AF-A0A1X7T026-F1
#
_cell.length_a   1.000
_cell.length_b   1.000
_cell.length_c   1.000
_cell.angle_alpha   90.00
_cell.angle_beta   90.00
_cell.angle_gamma   90.00
#
_symmetry.space_group_name_H-M   'P 1'
#
loop_
_entity.id
_entity.type
_entity.pdbx_description
1 polymer ?
#
loop_
_entity_poly.entity_id
_entity_poly.type
_entity_poly.pdbx_seq_one_letter_code
_entity_poly.pdbx_strand_id
1 'polypeptide(L)'
;MLAYFYVVGLNVSSATTPELLLKRFDHYCEYKRTPNGVVMAPSQLGKWLVLFCDEINLPDLDKYGTQRVILFLRQIVEHGRFCRISDHTWVTIERIQFVGACNPPTNRGRKPLSHRIITELETLKEEAPEVQRKMEETDTVMAEVDRVSQQYLPLSTSCSAMYFTLESLNQVIEIM
;
A
#
# COMPACT_ATOMS: atom_id res chain seq x y z
N MET A 1 -16.78 14.61 -8.86
CA MET A 1 -16.52 13.60 -7.81
C MET A 1 -15.91 12.29 -8.35
N LEU A 2 -16.18 11.86 -9.60
CA LEU A 2 -15.63 10.60 -10.18
C LEU A 2 -14.26 10.71 -10.88
N ALA A 3 -13.65 11.91 -10.99
CA ALA A 3 -12.45 12.11 -11.80
C ALA A 3 -11.14 11.53 -11.22
N TYR A 4 -11.19 11.05 -9.97
CA TYR A 4 -10.01 10.60 -9.22
C TYR A 4 -9.81 9.07 -9.28
N PHE A 5 -10.85 8.30 -9.61
CA PHE A 5 -10.80 6.85 -9.68
C PHE A 5 -10.75 6.37 -11.13
N TYR A 6 -9.91 5.38 -11.40
CA TYR A 6 -9.83 4.66 -12.66
C TYR A 6 -10.20 3.21 -12.41
N VAL A 7 -11.34 2.77 -12.95
CA VAL A 7 -11.87 1.43 -12.73
C VAL A 7 -11.41 0.51 -13.84
N VAL A 8 -10.86 -0.65 -13.45
CA VAL A 8 -10.45 -1.72 -14.35
C VAL A 8 -11.21 -2.99 -13.98
N GLY A 9 -11.98 -3.52 -14.92
CA GLY A 9 -12.64 -4.81 -14.79
C GLY A 9 -11.66 -5.96 -14.97
N LEU A 10 -11.65 -6.87 -14.01
CA LEU A 10 -10.99 -8.17 -14.06
C LEU A 10 -12.06 -9.25 -14.16
N ASN A 11 -12.13 -9.91 -15.31
CA ASN A 11 -12.95 -11.10 -15.47
C ASN A 11 -12.22 -12.28 -14.82
N VAL A 12 -12.67 -12.68 -13.64
CA VAL A 12 -12.15 -13.87 -12.97
C VAL A 12 -12.82 -15.10 -13.56
N SER A 13 -12.03 -16.12 -13.89
CA SER A 13 -12.47 -17.40 -14.44
C SER A 13 -11.98 -18.53 -13.54
N SER A 14 -12.47 -19.75 -13.77
CA SER A 14 -12.04 -20.94 -13.02
C SER A 14 -10.52 -21.21 -13.11
N ALA A 15 -9.90 -20.82 -14.22
CA ALA A 15 -8.46 -21.00 -14.48
C ALA A 15 -7.62 -19.76 -14.16
N THR A 16 -8.19 -18.72 -13.52
CA THR A 16 -7.41 -17.54 -13.15
C THR A 16 -6.33 -17.93 -12.14
N THR A 17 -5.10 -17.44 -12.36
CA THR A 17 -3.97 -17.66 -11.46
C THR A 17 -3.36 -16.32 -11.00
N PRO A 18 -2.61 -16.29 -9.89
CA PRO A 18 -1.93 -15.08 -9.43
C PRO A 18 -1.02 -14.44 -10.50
N GLU A 19 -0.41 -15.25 -11.35
CA GLU A 19 0.46 -14.78 -12.43
C GLU A 19 -0.32 -13.99 -13.49
N LEU A 20 -1.59 -14.35 -13.73
CA LEU A 20 -2.46 -13.58 -14.64
C LEU A 20 -2.83 -12.22 -14.04
N LEU A 21 -3.02 -12.15 -12.72
CA LEU A 21 -3.25 -10.88 -12.02
C LEU A 21 -2.02 -9.97 -12.08
N LEU A 22 -0.83 -10.53 -11.87
CA LEU A 22 0.43 -9.78 -11.99
C LEU A 22 0.60 -9.19 -13.39
N LYS A 23 0.33 -9.97 -14.45
CA LYS A 23 0.35 -9.45 -15.84
C LYS A 23 -0.63 -8.29 -16.06
N ARG A 24 -1.78 -8.29 -15.36
CA ARG A 24 -2.73 -7.18 -15.41
C ARG A 24 -2.20 -5.96 -14.66
N PHE A 25 -1.55 -6.16 -13.51
CA PHE A 25 -0.88 -5.07 -12.80
C PHE A 25 0.20 -4.44 -13.65
N ASP A 26 1.06 -5.24 -14.29
CA ASP A 26 2.13 -4.73 -15.17
C ASP A 26 1.59 -3.90 -16.35
N HIS A 27 0.33 -4.11 -16.76
CA HIS A 27 -0.30 -3.34 -17.83
C HIS A 27 -0.86 -1.98 -17.37
N TYR A 28 -1.38 -1.89 -16.14
CA TYR A 28 -2.03 -0.68 -15.63
C TYR A 28 -1.19 0.10 -14.60
N CYS A 29 -0.12 -0.52 -14.09
CA CYS A 29 0.72 -0.01 -13.03
C CYS A 29 2.19 0.02 -13.46
N GLU A 30 2.94 0.91 -12.82
CA GLU A 30 4.38 1.06 -12.96
C GLU A 30 5.07 0.81 -11.63
N TYR A 31 6.27 0.25 -11.71
CA TYR A 31 7.14 0.08 -10.56
C TYR A 31 8.09 1.26 -10.43
N LYS A 32 8.10 1.85 -9.24
CA LYS A 32 8.97 2.96 -8.87
C LYS A 32 9.89 2.52 -7.74
N ARG A 33 11.18 2.81 -7.87
CA ARG A 33 12.14 2.58 -6.79
C ARG A 33 12.11 3.78 -5.86
N THR A 34 11.85 3.51 -4.59
CA THR A 34 11.87 4.49 -3.50
C THR A 34 12.97 4.11 -2.51
N PRO A 35 13.41 5.03 -1.64
CA PRO A 35 14.35 4.70 -0.56
C PRO A 35 13.85 3.58 0.36
N ASN A 36 12.52 3.45 0.51
CA ASN A 36 11.86 2.44 1.35
C ASN A 36 11.61 1.10 0.64
N GLY A 37 12.01 0.97 -0.62
CA GLY A 37 11.84 -0.24 -1.42
C GLY A 37 11.15 0.00 -2.76
N VAL A 38 10.66 -1.08 -3.37
CA VAL A 38 9.96 -1.03 -4.66
C VAL A 38 8.47 -0.81 -4.40
N VAL A 39 7.93 0.24 -5.01
CA VAL A 39 6.51 0.58 -4.94
C VAL A 39 5.89 0.35 -6.32
N MET A 40 4.69 -0.22 -6.35
CA MET A 40 3.86 -0.33 -7.54
C MET A 40 2.66 0.61 -7.39
N ALA A 41 2.45 1.46 -8.39
CA ALA A 41 1.32 2.37 -8.42
C ALA A 41 0.77 2.52 -9.84
N PRO A 42 -0.48 3.00 -10.00
CA PRO A 42 -1.08 3.18 -11.32
C PRO A 42 -0.23 4.08 -12.22
N SER A 43 -0.13 3.75 -13.50
CA SER A 43 0.58 4.58 -14.49
C SER A 43 -0.06 5.96 -14.66
N GLN A 44 -1.35 6.06 -14.33
CA GLN A 44 -2.09 7.30 -14.34
C GLN A 44 -1.75 8.13 -13.10
N LEU A 45 -1.02 9.22 -13.31
CA LEU A 45 -0.59 10.12 -12.24
C LEU A 45 -1.78 10.71 -11.49
N GLY A 46 -1.70 10.65 -10.15
CA GLY A 46 -2.70 11.25 -9.26
C GLY A 46 -4.07 10.57 -9.26
N LYS A 47 -4.21 9.38 -9.85
CA LYS A 47 -5.46 8.60 -9.83
C LYS A 47 -5.32 7.33 -8.99
N TRP A 48 -6.44 6.92 -8.40
CA TRP A 48 -6.59 5.63 -7.74
C TRP A 48 -7.10 4.59 -8.72
N LEU A 49 -6.44 3.44 -8.77
CA LEU A 49 -6.89 2.30 -9.55
C LEU A 49 -7.85 1.47 -8.72
N VAL A 50 -9.03 1.21 -9.24
CA VAL A 50 -10.02 0.31 -8.65
C VAL A 50 -10.10 -0.94 -9.52
N LEU A 51 -9.69 -2.07 -8.98
CA LEU A 51 -9.77 -3.37 -9.64
C LEU A 51 -11.08 -4.03 -9.28
N PHE A 52 -11.97 -4.09 -10.26
CA PHE A 52 -13.27 -4.73 -10.13
C PHE A 52 -13.16 -6.20 -10.54
N CYS A 53 -13.09 -7.10 -9.56
CA CYS A 53 -13.08 -8.53 -9.77
C CYS A 53 -14.52 -9.05 -9.80
N ASP A 54 -15.05 -9.29 -11.01
CA ASP A 54 -16.33 -9.98 -11.15
C ASP A 54 -16.14 -11.49 -10.90
N GLU A 55 -17.16 -12.14 -10.36
CA GLU A 55 -17.19 -13.58 -10.14
C GLU A 55 -16.05 -14.15 -9.28
N ILE A 56 -15.67 -13.43 -8.22
CA ILE A 56 -14.53 -13.81 -7.36
C ILE A 56 -14.63 -15.21 -6.73
N ASN A 57 -15.82 -15.82 -6.70
CA ASN A 57 -16.06 -17.17 -6.18
C ASN A 57 -16.05 -18.28 -7.25
N LEU A 58 -15.63 -17.97 -8.48
CA LEU A 58 -15.48 -18.94 -9.58
C LEU A 58 -14.14 -19.72 -9.62
N PRO A 59 -12.98 -19.21 -9.12
CA PRO A 59 -11.70 -19.92 -9.22
C PRO A 59 -11.74 -21.33 -8.65
N ASP A 60 -11.11 -22.27 -9.38
CA ASP A 60 -11.04 -23.64 -8.95
C ASP A 60 -10.18 -23.82 -7.69
N LEU A 61 -10.51 -24.89 -6.95
CA LEU A 61 -9.75 -25.28 -5.78
C LEU A 61 -8.56 -26.10 -6.28
N ASP A 62 -7.39 -25.86 -5.71
CA ASP A 62 -6.26 -26.76 -5.94
C ASP A 62 -6.51 -28.14 -5.30
N LYS A 63 -5.56 -29.06 -5.47
CA LYS A 63 -5.59 -30.41 -4.89
C LYS A 63 -5.77 -30.39 -3.36
N TYR A 64 -5.41 -29.30 -2.70
CA TYR A 64 -5.45 -29.12 -1.25
C TYR A 64 -6.68 -28.30 -0.80
N GLY A 65 -7.64 -28.04 -1.69
CA GLY A 65 -8.85 -27.28 -1.34
C GLY A 65 -8.62 -25.78 -1.19
N THR A 66 -7.56 -25.25 -1.80
CA THR A 66 -7.15 -23.85 -1.65
C THR A 66 -7.36 -23.06 -2.93
N GLN A 67 -7.91 -21.84 -2.80
CA GLN A 67 -8.08 -20.90 -3.90
C GLN A 67 -6.88 -19.93 -3.95
N ARG A 68 -5.87 -20.28 -4.75
CA ARG A 68 -4.59 -19.52 -4.81
C ARG A 68 -4.77 -18.03 -5.12
N VAL A 69 -5.70 -17.70 -6.00
CA VAL A 69 -6.02 -16.30 -6.37
C VAL A 69 -6.56 -15.53 -5.18
N ILE A 70 -7.45 -16.14 -4.40
CA ILE A 70 -8.07 -15.50 -3.24
C ILE A 70 -7.06 -15.28 -2.14
N LEU A 71 -6.16 -16.25 -1.89
CA LEU A 71 -5.06 -16.06 -0.95
C LEU A 71 -4.11 -14.94 -1.38
N PHE A 72 -3.83 -14.84 -2.67
CA PHE A 72 -2.98 -13.77 -3.20
C PHE A 72 -3.63 -12.39 -3.03
N LEU A 73 -4.92 -12.25 -3.34
CA LEU A 73 -5.67 -11.03 -3.10
C LEU A 73 -5.72 -10.68 -1.60
N ARG A 74 -5.94 -11.68 -0.73
CA ARG A 74 -5.89 -11.52 0.72
C ARG A 74 -4.53 -10.98 1.18
N GLN A 75 -3.43 -11.58 0.72
CA GLN A 75 -2.07 -11.14 1.07
C GLN A 75 -1.86 -9.66 0.74
N ILE A 76 -2.30 -9.26 -0.46
CA ILE A 76 -2.24 -7.89 -0.94
C ILE A 76 -3.05 -6.94 -0.05
N VAL A 77 -4.29 -7.30 0.29
CA VAL A 77 -5.18 -6.45 1.09
C VAL A 77 -4.70 -6.35 2.54
N GLU A 78 -4.23 -7.45 3.15
CA GLU A 78 -3.77 -7.47 4.55
C GLU A 78 -2.42 -6.77 4.73
N HIS A 79 -1.46 -7.02 3.84
CA HIS A 79 -0.08 -6.57 4.04
C HIS A 79 0.27 -5.33 3.20
N GLY A 80 -0.58 -4.94 2.25
CA GLY A 80 -0.28 -3.85 1.31
C GLY A 80 0.94 -4.12 0.44
N ARG A 81 1.34 -5.39 0.29
CA ARG A 81 2.54 -5.79 -0.45
C ARG A 81 2.46 -7.23 -0.93
N PHE A 82 3.16 -7.52 -2.02
CA PHE A 82 3.36 -8.87 -2.51
C PHE A 82 4.85 -9.12 -2.81
N CYS A 83 5.23 -10.39 -2.86
CA CYS A 83 6.60 -10.77 -3.24
C CYS A 83 6.63 -11.02 -4.75
N ARG A 84 7.50 -10.31 -5.46
CA ARG A 84 7.72 -10.54 -6.88
C ARG A 84 8.54 -11.82 -7.07
N ILE A 85 8.03 -12.72 -7.88
CA ILE A 85 8.60 -14.08 -8.06
C ILE A 85 9.95 -14.04 -8.79
N SER A 86 10.21 -13.03 -9.63
CA SER A 86 11.43 -12.96 -10.44
C SER A 86 12.70 -12.67 -9.64
N ASP A 87 12.61 -11.78 -8.65
CA ASP A 87 13.75 -11.24 -7.90
C ASP A 87 13.57 -11.36 -6.38
N HIS A 88 12.51 -12.05 -5.94
CA HIS A 88 12.14 -12.22 -4.53
C HIS A 88 12.04 -10.91 -3.74
N THR A 89 11.72 -9.82 -4.44
CA THR A 89 11.65 -8.49 -3.83
C THR A 89 10.23 -8.20 -3.35
N TRP A 90 10.12 -7.60 -2.16
CA TRP A 90 8.85 -7.09 -1.66
C TRP A 90 8.46 -5.82 -2.42
N VAL A 91 7.26 -5.85 -3.00
CA VAL A 91 6.67 -4.73 -3.71
C VAL A 91 5.48 -4.21 -2.91
N THR A 92 5.55 -2.97 -2.46
CA THR A 92 4.45 -2.26 -1.79
C THR A 92 3.50 -1.70 -2.84
N ILE A 93 2.19 -1.77 -2.58
CA ILE A 93 1.16 -1.29 -3.50
C ILE A 93 0.56 0.02 -2.98
N GLU A 94 0.50 1.02 -3.85
CA GLU A 94 -0.03 2.34 -3.53
C GLU A 94 -1.15 2.74 -4.50
N ARG A 95 -2.21 3.36 -3.96
CA ARG A 95 -3.33 3.89 -4.74
C ARG A 95 -4.05 2.83 -5.58
N ILE A 96 -4.15 1.61 -5.06
CA ILE A 96 -4.88 0.50 -5.66
C ILE A 96 -5.91 -0.01 -4.66
N GLN A 97 -7.15 -0.17 -5.10
CA GLN A 97 -8.25 -0.77 -4.32
C GLN A 97 -8.85 -1.95 -5.07
N PHE A 98 -9.35 -2.93 -4.32
CA PHE A 98 -9.97 -4.13 -4.84
C PHE A 98 -11.46 -4.14 -4.51
N VAL A 99 -12.30 -4.39 -5.50
CA VAL A 99 -13.74 -4.53 -5.36
C VAL A 99 -14.12 -5.89 -5.94
N GLY A 100 -14.62 -6.79 -5.10
CA GLY A 100 -15.12 -8.08 -5.53
C GLY A 100 -16.64 -8.05 -5.71
N ALA A 101 -17.12 -8.57 -6.84
CA ALA A 101 -18.51 -8.98 -7.00
C ALA A 101 -18.57 -10.51 -6.95
N CYS A 102 -19.53 -11.04 -6.19
CA CYS A 102 -19.79 -12.47 -6.11
C CYS A 102 -21.25 -12.75 -6.38
N ASN A 103 -21.50 -13.86 -7.07
CA ASN A 103 -22.85 -14.40 -7.19
C ASN A 103 -23.15 -15.30 -5.98
N PRO A 104 -24.41 -15.37 -5.53
CA PRO A 104 -24.80 -16.27 -4.44
C PRO A 104 -24.31 -17.70 -4.68
N PRO A 105 -23.77 -18.39 -3.65
CA PRO A 105 -23.20 -19.73 -3.79
C PRO A 105 -24.25 -20.81 -4.11
N THR A 106 -25.54 -20.47 -4.09
CA THR A 106 -26.67 -21.31 -4.51
C THR A 106 -26.67 -21.61 -6.01
N ASN A 107 -25.98 -20.81 -6.82
CA ASN A 107 -25.89 -21.00 -8.26
C ASN A 107 -24.89 -22.11 -8.65
N ARG A 108 -25.26 -22.97 -9.60
CA ARG A 108 -24.45 -24.12 -10.05
C ARG A 108 -23.05 -23.68 -10.54
N GLY A 109 -21.99 -24.31 -10.02
CA GLY A 109 -20.60 -24.01 -10.37
C GLY A 109 -19.94 -22.93 -9.51
N ARG A 110 -20.67 -22.31 -8.56
CA ARG A 110 -20.11 -21.38 -7.59
C ARG A 110 -19.61 -22.11 -6.35
N LYS A 111 -18.44 -21.73 -5.84
CA LYS A 111 -17.86 -22.32 -4.63
C LYS A 111 -18.05 -21.36 -3.46
N PRO A 112 -18.42 -21.84 -2.26
CA PRO A 112 -18.47 -20.96 -1.10
C PRO A 112 -17.06 -20.46 -0.80
N LEU A 113 -16.90 -19.14 -0.71
CA LEU A 113 -15.67 -18.54 -0.20
C LEU A 113 -15.54 -18.91 1.28
N SER A 114 -14.30 -19.12 1.74
CA SER A 114 -14.05 -19.38 3.15
C SER A 114 -14.59 -18.23 4.01
N HIS A 115 -15.33 -18.58 5.06
CA HIS A 115 -15.97 -17.61 5.98
C HIS A 115 -14.97 -16.60 6.55
N ARG A 116 -13.71 -17.04 6.77
CA ARG A 116 -12.61 -16.18 7.22
C ARG A 116 -12.32 -15.05 6.24
N ILE A 117 -12.27 -15.36 4.95
CA ILE A 117 -11.93 -14.40 3.89
C ILE A 117 -13.03 -13.36 3.73
N ILE A 118 -14.28 -13.76 3.86
CA ILE A 118 -15.43 -12.84 3.79
C ILE A 118 -15.36 -11.85 4.96
N THR A 119 -15.23 -12.37 6.19
CA THR A 119 -15.15 -11.53 7.39
C THR A 119 -13.92 -10.62 7.35
N GLU A 120 -12.76 -11.10 6.91
CA GLU A 120 -11.54 -10.30 6.81
C GLU A 120 -11.66 -9.21 5.73
N LEU A 121 -12.25 -9.50 4.57
CA LEU A 121 -12.48 -8.47 3.54
C LEU A 121 -13.49 -7.41 4.01
N GLU A 122 -14.49 -7.80 4.80
CA GLU A 122 -15.46 -6.88 5.40
C GLU A 122 -14.84 -6.00 6.49
N THR A 123 -14.07 -6.57 7.42
CA THR A 123 -13.37 -5.79 8.45
C THR A 123 -12.31 -4.87 7.86
N LEU A 124 -11.54 -5.35 6.88
CA LEU A 124 -10.50 -4.54 6.22
C LEU A 124 -11.09 -3.40 5.38
N LYS A 125 -12.31 -3.57 4.83
CA LYS A 125 -13.02 -2.48 4.16
C LYS A 125 -13.35 -1.34 5.13
N GLU A 126 -13.63 -1.64 6.39
CA GLU A 126 -13.90 -0.64 7.42
C GLU A 126 -12.61 0.01 7.94
N GLU A 127 -11.52 -0.75 8.08
CA GLU A 127 -10.24 -0.25 8.62
C GLU A 127 -9.40 0.55 7.61
N ALA A 128 -9.42 0.18 6.32
CA ALA A 128 -8.65 0.85 5.27
C ALA A 128 -8.86 2.37 5.17
N PRO A 129 -10.10 2.91 5.17
CA PRO A 129 -10.30 4.35 5.15
C PRO A 129 -9.82 5.05 6.43
N GLU A 130 -9.82 4.37 7.58
CA GLU A 130 -9.32 4.95 8.83
C GLU A 130 -7.79 5.06 8.83
N VAL A 131 -7.09 4.05 8.30
CA VAL A 131 -5.63 4.08 8.14
C VAL A 131 -5.22 5.14 7.11
N GLN A 132 -5.93 5.24 5.99
CA GLN A 132 -5.69 6.29 4.99
C GLN A 132 -5.88 7.69 5.57
N ARG A 133 -6.93 7.91 6.37
CA ARG A 133 -7.18 9.19 7.05
C ARG A 133 -6.06 9.54 8.03
N LYS A 134 -5.60 8.57 8.82
CA LYS A 134 -4.47 8.76 9.75
C LYS A 134 -3.16 9.03 9.02
N MET A 135 -2.94 8.43 7.85
CA MET A 135 -1.78 8.73 7.00
C MET A 135 -1.82 10.16 6.47
N GLU A 136 -2.97 10.63 5.97
CA GLU A 136 -3.15 12.02 5.49
C GLU A 136 -2.97 13.05 6.62
N GLU A 137 -3.46 12.73 7.82
CA GLU A 137 -3.22 13.53 9.03
C GLU A 137 -1.72 13.56 9.39
N THR A 138 -1.02 12.43 9.25
CA THR A 138 0.44 12.34 9.53
C THR A 138 1.26 13.16 8.53
N ASP A 139 0.90 13.14 7.24
CA ASP A 139 1.57 13.95 6.21
C ASP A 139 1.40 15.45 6.48
N THR A 140 0.22 15.85 6.95
CA THR A 140 -0.06 17.25 7.34
C THR A 140 0.78 17.67 8.55
N VAL A 141 0.86 16.80 9.56
CA VAL A 141 1.67 17.06 10.76
C VAL A 141 3.16 17.11 10.41
N MET A 142 3.66 16.23 9.53
CA MET A 142 5.05 16.27 9.05
C MET A 142 5.37 17.58 8.32
N ALA A 143 4.47 18.08 7.48
CA ALA A 143 4.66 19.38 6.83
C ALA A 143 4.71 20.55 7.82
N GLU A 144 3.88 20.52 8.87
CA GLU A 144 3.90 21.53 9.93
C GLU A 144 5.21 21.45 10.76
N VAL A 145 5.68 20.23 11.06
CA VAL A 145 6.94 19.99 11.77
C VAL A 145 8.13 20.50 10.96
N ASP A 146 8.16 20.27 9.65
CA ASP A 146 9.22 20.80 8.77
C ASP A 146 9.20 22.32 8.74
N ARG A 147 8.00 22.93 8.67
CA ARG A 147 7.84 24.39 8.70
C ARG A 147 8.37 25.00 10.00
N VAL A 148 8.01 24.41 11.14
CA VAL A 148 8.49 24.87 12.46
C VAL A 148 9.99 24.63 12.61
N SER A 149 10.50 23.50 12.12
CA SER A 149 11.93 23.18 12.15
C SER A 149 12.76 24.19 11.36
N GLN A 150 12.31 24.61 10.17
CA GLN A 150 12.99 25.64 9.39
C GLN A 150 13.06 27.00 10.11
N GLN A 151 12.03 27.34 10.88
CA GLN A 151 12.00 28.58 11.65
C GLN A 151 13.02 28.56 12.81
N TYR A 152 13.18 27.42 13.49
CA TYR A 152 14.08 27.27 14.62
C TYR A 152 15.54 26.97 14.23
N LEU A 153 15.78 26.47 13.01
CA LEU A 153 17.10 26.10 12.52
C LEU A 153 18.17 27.21 12.70
N PRO A 154 17.97 28.46 12.25
CA PRO A 154 18.99 29.51 12.40
C PRO A 154 19.26 29.88 13.86
N LEU A 155 18.23 29.91 14.71
CA LEU A 155 18.37 30.15 16.15
C LEU A 155 19.16 29.03 16.82
N SER A 156 18.85 27.77 16.50
CA SER A 156 19.58 26.61 16.99
C SER A 156 21.05 26.67 16.57
N THR A 157 21.35 26.98 15.31
CA THR A 157 22.72 27.09 14.81
C THR A 157 23.49 28.21 15.52
N SER A 158 22.87 29.37 15.73
CA SER A 158 23.49 30.46 16.50
C SER A 158 23.76 30.09 17.95
N CYS A 159 22.82 29.44 18.65
CA CYS A 159 23.02 28.98 20.03
C CYS A 159 24.13 27.92 20.12
N SER A 160 24.18 26.97 19.18
CA SER A 160 25.27 25.98 19.12
C SER A 160 26.63 26.65 18.86
N ALA A 161 26.69 27.63 17.96
CA ALA A 161 27.91 28.39 17.70
C ALA A 161 28.37 29.14 18.96
N MET A 162 27.46 29.81 19.68
CA MET A 162 27.78 30.46 20.95
C MET A 162 28.32 29.47 21.99
N TYR A 163 27.68 28.30 22.13
CA TYR A 163 28.14 27.25 23.04
C TYR A 163 29.58 26.80 22.72
N PHE A 164 29.88 26.48 21.45
CA PHE A 164 31.22 26.04 21.05
C PHE A 164 32.27 27.16 21.22
N THR A 165 31.91 28.43 21.01
CA THR A 165 32.83 29.54 21.30
C THR A 165 33.12 29.71 22.79
N LEU A 166 32.12 29.54 23.65
CA LEU A 166 32.28 29.56 25.10
C LEU A 166 33.13 28.39 25.59
N GLU A 167 32.91 27.20 25.05
CA GLU A 167 33.71 26.00 25.36
C GLU A 167 35.17 26.19 24.93
N SER A 168 35.40 26.76 23.75
CA SER A 168 36.75 27.07 23.26
C SER A 168 37.47 28.09 24.15
N LEU A 169 36.75 29.11 24.64
CA LEU A 169 37.31 30.08 25.58
C LEU A 169 37.62 29.46 26.94
N ASN A 170 36.76 28.56 27.44
CA ASN A 170 36.98 27.87 28.70
C ASN A 170 38.23 26.97 28.64
N GLN A 171 38.47 26.29 27.51
CA GLN A 171 39.70 25.53 27.31
C GLN A 171 40.94 26.42 27.30
N VAL A 172 40.90 27.61 26.69
CA VAL A 172 42.06 28.54 26.69
C VAL A 172 42.38 29.04 28.10
N ILE A 173 41.35 29.27 28.94
CA ILE A 173 41.53 29.66 30.34
C ILE A 173 42.16 28.54 31.17
N GLU A 174 41.83 27.27 30.92
CA GLU A 174 42.46 26.14 31.64
C GLU A 174 43.93 25.89 31.25
N ILE A 175 44.41 26.44 30.14
CA ILE A 175 45.79 26.25 29.64
C ILE A 175 46.71 27.42 30.06
N MET A 176 46.15 28.54 30.55
CA MET A 176 46.89 29.68 31.14
C MET A 176 47.12 29.50 32.64
#